data_AF-A0A6V7KAN7-F1
#
_entry.id   AF-A0A6V7KAN7-F1
#
_cell.length_a   1.000
_cell.length_b   1.000
_cell.length_c   1.000
_cell.angle_alpha   90.00
_cell.angle_beta   90.00
_cell.angle_gamma   90.00
#
_symmetry.space_group_name_H-M   'P 1'
#
loop_
_entity.id
_entity.type
_entity.pdbx_description
1 polymer ?
#
loop_
_entity_poly.entity_id
_entity_poly.type
_entity_poly.pdbx_seq_one_letter_code
_entity_poly.pdbx_strand_id
1 'polypeptide(L)' 'SRELIKAAILDNDFMKNLDATQIREIVDCMYPVTYPAGSLIITEGDVGSTVYVME' A
#
# COMPACT_ATOMS: atom_id res chain seq x y z
N SER A 1 -2.35 4.52 11.58
CA SER A 1 -1.95 3.30 10.86
C SER A 1 -3.11 2.64 10.11
N ARG A 2 -3.91 1.73 10.70
CA ARG A 2 -4.85 0.90 9.90
C ARG A 2 -5.95 1.66 9.14
N GLU A 3 -6.56 2.66 9.76
CA GLU A 3 -7.59 3.48 9.10
C GLU A 3 -7.03 4.35 7.96
N LEU A 4 -5.78 4.82 8.06
CA LEU A 4 -5.12 5.57 6.99
C LEU A 4 -4.84 4.69 5.78
N ILE A 5 -4.34 3.47 6.02
CA ILE A 5 -4.11 2.48 4.97
C ILE A 5 -5.43 2.13 4.27
N LYS A 6 -6.49 1.88 5.05
CA LYS A 6 -7.82 1.59 4.51
C LYS A 6 -8.36 2.77 3.68
N ALA A 7 -8.19 4.00 4.14
CA ALA A 7 -8.58 5.19 3.39
C ALA A 7 -7.81 5.29 2.07
N ALA A 8 -6.49 5.07 2.08
CA ALA A 8 -5.66 5.09 0.87
C ALA A 8 -6.06 4.00 -0.14
N ILE A 9 -6.44 2.80 0.33
CA ILE A 9 -6.92 1.71 -0.53
C ILE A 9 -8.27 2.07 -1.17
N LEU A 10 -9.18 2.69 -0.42
CA LEU A 10 -10.51 3.08 -0.92
C LEU A 10 -10.46 4.29 -1.86
N ASP A 11 -9.49 5.18 -1.69
CA ASP A 11 -9.24 6.31 -2.59
C ASP A 11 -8.58 5.86 -3.91
N ASN A 12 -7.89 4.71 -3.90
CA ASN A 12 -7.23 4.18 -5.09
C ASN A 12 -8.24 3.60 -6.10
N ASP A 13 -8.22 4.12 -7.33
CA ASP A 13 -9.14 3.71 -8.40
C ASP A 13 -9.06 2.23 -8.79
N PHE A 14 -7.91 1.58 -8.61
CA PHE A 14 -7.74 0.15 -8.90
C PHE A 14 -8.26 -0.71 -7.75
N MET A 15 -7.98 -0.30 -6.51
CA MET A 15 -8.25 -1.12 -5.32
C MET A 15 -9.62 -0.89 -4.69
N LYS A 16 -10.29 0.23 -4.99
CA LYS A 16 -11.64 0.54 -4.45
C LYS A 16 -12.73 -0.46 -4.86
N ASN A 17 -12.49 -1.26 -5.89
CA ASN A 17 -13.43 -2.26 -6.39
C ASN A 17 -13.28 -3.62 -5.69
N LEU A 18 -12.31 -3.77 -4.77
CA LEU A 18 -12.14 -4.96 -3.96
C LEU A 18 -13.26 -5.06 -2.92
N ASP A 19 -13.63 -6.29 -2.57
CA ASP A 19 -14.62 -6.49 -1.52
C ASP A 19 -14.06 -6.14 -0.12
N ALA A 20 -14.96 -5.92 0.84
CA ALA A 20 -14.58 -5.52 2.20
C ALA A 20 -13.74 -6.57 2.95
N THR A 21 -13.75 -7.83 2.51
CA THR A 21 -12.91 -8.89 3.07
C THR A 21 -11.50 -8.82 2.49
N GLN A 22 -11.36 -8.67 1.18
CA GLN A 22 -10.09 -8.48 0.49
C GLN A 22 -9.34 -7.23 0.99
N ILE A 23 -10.05 -6.10 1.16
CA ILE A 23 -9.45 -4.88 1.71
C ILE A 23 -8.91 -5.13 3.11
N ARG A 24 -9.66 -5.87 3.94
CA ARG A 24 -9.23 -6.20 5.31
C ARG A 24 -7.98 -7.07 5.30
N GLU A 25 -7.96 -8.11 4.46
CA GLU A 25 -6.80 -9.00 4.31
C GLU A 25 -5.56 -8.23 3.86
N ILE A 26 -5.70 -7.29 2.91
CA ILE A 26 -4.60 -6.43 2.47
C ILE A 26 -4.09 -5.57 3.64
N VAL A 27 -4.99 -4.88 4.33
CA VAL A 27 -4.62 -4.04 5.50
C VAL A 27 -3.96 -4.88 6.60
N ASP A 28 -4.40 -6.12 6.78
CA ASP A 28 -3.83 -7.06 7.75
C ASP A 28 -2.44 -7.58 7.36
N CYS A 29 -2.18 -7.75 6.06
CA CYS A 29 -0.89 -8.17 5.53
C CYS A 29 0.14 -7.04 5.39
N MET A 30 -0.30 -5.78 5.41
CA MET A 30 0.61 -4.62 5.35
C MET A 30 1.37 -4.43 6.66
N TYR A 31 2.64 -4.04 6.53
CA TYR A 31 3.54 -3.82 7.66
C TYR A 31 4.34 -2.52 7.46
N PRO A 32 4.70 -1.82 8.56
CA PRO A 32 5.50 -0.61 8.47
C PRO A 32 6.90 -0.93 7.96
N VAL A 33 7.42 -0.07 7.10
CA VAL A 33 8.81 -0.11 6.64
C VAL A 33 9.37 1.30 6.68
N THR A 34 10.65 1.44 7.05
CA THR A 34 11.31 2.73 7.17
C THR A 34 12.54 2.76 6.29
N TYR A 35 12.67 3.84 5.53
CA TYR A 35 13.81 4.07 4.64
C TYR A 35 14.55 5.34 5.06
N PRO A 36 15.89 5.35 5.03
CA PRO A 36 16.66 6.55 5.26
C PRO A 36 16.44 7.58 4.15
N ALA A 37 16.69 8.86 4.46
CA ALA A 37 16.61 9.94 3.47
C ALA A 37 17.52 9.66 2.26
N GLY A 38 16.99 9.87 1.06
CA GLY A 38 17.69 9.59 -0.20
C GLY A 38 17.59 8.14 -0.69
N SER A 39 16.81 7.29 -0.03
CA SER A 39 16.56 5.92 -0.51
C SER A 39 15.73 5.90 -1.78
N LEU A 40 16.14 5.06 -2.74
CA LEU A 40 15.33 4.71 -3.90
C LEU A 40 14.43 3.51 -3.54
N ILE A 41 13.12 3.74 -3.48
CA ILE A 41 12.13 2.71 -3.08
C ILE A 41 11.66 1.89 -4.30
N ILE A 42 11.42 2.57 -5.42
CA ILE A 42 10.95 1.95 -6.68
C ILE A 42 11.84 2.46 -7.81
N THR A 43 12.32 1.54 -8.65
CA THR A 43 13.07 1.86 -9.87
C THR A 43 12.16 1.66 -11.08
N GLU A 44 12.16 2.60 -12.03
CA GLU A 44 11.42 2.45 -13.27
C GLU A 44 11.98 1.28 -14.10
N GLY A 45 11.08 0.44 -14.63
CA GLY A 45 11.44 -0.76 -15.40
C GLY A 45 11.55 -2.04 -14.56
N ASP A 46 11.58 -1.93 -13.23
CA ASP A 46 11.53 -3.09 -12.35
C ASP A 46 10.11 -3.68 -12.26
N VAL A 47 10.04 -4.97 -11.95
CA VAL A 47 8.75 -5.67 -11.77
C VAL A 47 8.05 -5.15 -10.51
N GLY A 48 6.86 -4.59 -10.67
CA GLY A 48 6.02 -4.14 -9.57
C GLY A 48 5.31 -5.31 -8.89
N SER A 49 5.74 -5.66 -7.67
CA SER A 49 5.11 -6.70 -6.83
C SER A 49 4.65 -6.22 -5.46
N THR A 50 5.01 -4.99 -5.07
CA THR A 50 4.76 -4.45 -3.73
C THR A 50 4.06 -3.10 -3.82
N VAL A 51 3.12 -2.85 -2.90
CA VAL A 51 2.37 -1.61 -2.78
C VAL A 51 2.83 -0.87 -1.53
N TYR A 52 3.05 0.44 -1.66
CA TYR A 52 3.46 1.31 -0.57
C TYR A 52 2.39 2.37 -0.31
N VAL A 53 2.11 2.63 0.97
CA VAL A 53 1.26 3.73 1.42
C VAL A 53 2.12 4.61 2.33
N MET A 54 2.08 5.91 2.08
CA MET A 54 2.79 6.90 2.90
C MET A 54 1.98 7.18 4.17
N GLU A 55 2.60 7.04 5.35
CA GLU A 55 2.03 7.37 6.67
C GLU A 55 2.75 8.56 7.30
#